data_AF-A0A1M4L468-F1
#
_entry.id   AF-A0A1M4L468-F1
#
_cell.length_a   1.000
_cell.length_b   1.000
_cell.length_c   1.000
_cell.angle_alpha   90.00
_cell.angle_beta   90.00
_cell.angle_gamma   90.00
#
_symmetry.space_group_name_H-M   'P 1'
#
loop_
_entity.id
_entity.type
_entity.pdbx_description
1 polymer ?
#
loop_
_entity_poly.entity_id
_entity_poly.type
_entity_poly.pdbx_seq_one_letter_code
_entity_poly.pdbx_strand_id
1 'polypeptide(L)'
;MFGEALLDPLSGQASTARATRGGEFFYRLHFDLHYLPVLWARYIVGFCAMFMLVAIISGVITHKKIFKDFFTFRPAKGQRSWLDFHNVSAVLALPYHAMITYTGLVTLMLMYLPWGIKVAYPNAEDAFYADAFSQPQNPRDASGRPGTRLPIARLLDVARAEWGAQAPIAGFSLYNPDDAAAVIEIRQGEGRRLAYDPPVLLLDAGNGQIPARSGIPGAAAQTRSTLYGLHLAHFAGSGLRWLFCSVPACSAA
;
A
#
# COMPACT_ATOMS: atom_id res chain seq x y z
N MET A 1 -13.82 -9.06 -24.74
CA MET A 1 -12.87 -8.03 -25.23
C MET A 1 -12.55 -7.16 -24.03
N PHE A 2 -11.36 -7.31 -23.44
CA PHE A 2 -10.93 -6.47 -22.32
C PHE A 2 -10.32 -5.20 -22.92
N GLY A 3 -10.79 -4.03 -22.49
CA GLY A 3 -10.26 -2.74 -22.91
C GLY A 3 -10.20 -1.81 -21.72
N GLU A 4 -9.11 -1.08 -21.60
CA GLU A 4 -8.94 -0.03 -20.58
C GLU A 4 -9.11 1.33 -21.25
N ALA A 5 -9.90 2.22 -20.65
CA ALA A 5 -10.07 3.59 -21.10
C ALA A 5 -9.98 4.54 -19.89
N LEU A 6 -9.08 5.53 -19.97
CA LEU A 6 -9.03 6.61 -18.99
C LEU A 6 -10.04 7.68 -19.42
N LEU A 7 -11.03 7.94 -18.58
CA LEU A 7 -12.07 8.92 -18.84
C LEU A 7 -11.99 10.05 -17.81
N ASP A 8 -12.33 11.27 -18.24
CA ASP A 8 -12.56 12.39 -17.33
C ASP A 8 -13.86 12.12 -16.53
N PRO A 9 -13.80 12.12 -15.18
CA PRO A 9 -14.96 11.83 -14.34
C PRO A 9 -16.13 12.82 -14.50
N LEU A 10 -15.88 14.04 -15.00
CA LEU A 10 -16.93 15.05 -15.19
C LEU A 10 -17.57 14.99 -16.58
N SER A 11 -16.76 14.77 -17.63
CA SER A 11 -17.23 14.81 -19.02
C SER A 11 -17.45 13.43 -19.64
N GLY A 12 -16.91 12.37 -19.06
CA GLY A 12 -16.95 11.01 -19.60
C GLY A 12 -16.15 10.82 -20.89
N GLN A 13 -15.39 11.83 -21.32
CA GLN A 13 -14.54 11.76 -22.51
C GLN A 13 -13.17 11.18 -22.18
N ALA A 14 -12.46 10.69 -23.20
CA ALA A 14 -11.09 10.19 -23.05
C ALA A 14 -10.19 11.27 -22.42
N SER A 15 -9.57 10.91 -21.30
CA SER A 15 -8.69 11.81 -20.55
C SER A 15 -7.43 12.11 -21.35
N THR A 16 -7.17 13.40 -21.60
CA THR A 16 -5.94 13.89 -22.25
C THR A 16 -4.81 14.12 -21.23
N ALA A 17 -4.78 13.36 -20.13
CA ALA A 17 -3.74 13.48 -19.12
C ALA A 17 -2.34 13.35 -19.76
N ARG A 18 -1.41 14.22 -19.36
CA ARG A 18 -0.05 14.23 -19.91
C ARG A 18 0.59 12.86 -19.68
N ALA A 19 1.14 12.26 -20.73
CA ALA A 19 1.91 11.02 -20.65
C ALA A 19 3.26 11.25 -19.94
N THR A 20 3.25 11.52 -18.65
CA THR A 20 4.46 11.56 -17.81
C THR A 20 4.69 10.18 -17.22
N ARG A 21 5.82 9.56 -17.54
CA ARG A 21 6.24 8.29 -16.92
C ARG A 21 6.58 8.43 -15.43
N GLY A 22 6.77 9.65 -14.91
CA GLY A 22 7.35 9.96 -13.60
C GLY A 22 7.05 8.98 -12.46
N GLY A 23 5.91 9.12 -11.80
CA GLY A 23 5.58 8.32 -10.61
C GLY A 23 5.46 6.83 -10.89
N GLU A 24 4.76 6.47 -11.97
CA GLU A 24 4.54 5.06 -12.35
C GLU A 24 5.84 4.34 -12.72
N PHE A 25 6.80 5.04 -13.33
CA PHE A 25 8.12 4.49 -13.65
C PHE A 25 8.91 4.20 -12.38
N PHE A 26 8.99 5.14 -11.43
CA PHE A 26 9.70 4.89 -10.18
C PHE A 26 9.05 3.78 -9.35
N TYR A 27 7.71 3.73 -9.32
CA TYR A 27 6.96 2.63 -8.69
C TYR A 27 7.29 1.27 -9.33
N ARG A 28 7.22 1.18 -10.67
CA ARG A 28 7.56 -0.06 -11.39
C ARG A 28 9.03 -0.42 -11.29
N LEU A 29 9.93 0.56 -11.30
CA LEU A 29 11.36 0.32 -11.12
C LEU A 29 11.65 -0.24 -9.72
N HIS A 30 11.02 0.33 -8.69
CA HIS A 30 11.21 -0.04 -7.30
C HIS A 30 10.75 -1.48 -7.00
N PHE A 31 9.70 -1.96 -7.67
CA PHE A 31 9.08 -3.25 -7.37
C PHE A 31 9.30 -4.34 -8.42
N ASP A 32 9.19 -3.98 -9.70
CA ASP A 32 9.17 -4.94 -10.81
C ASP A 32 10.40 -4.81 -11.72
N LEU A 33 11.36 -3.91 -11.40
CA LEU A 33 12.60 -3.66 -12.14
C LEU A 33 12.34 -3.66 -13.66
N HIS A 34 11.73 -2.60 -14.19
CA HIS A 34 11.17 -2.39 -15.56
C HIS A 34 11.58 -3.32 -16.73
N TYR A 35 12.81 -3.85 -16.76
CA TYR A 35 13.35 -4.76 -17.76
C TYR A 35 13.32 -6.26 -17.40
N LEU A 36 12.90 -6.64 -16.20
CA LEU A 36 12.88 -8.02 -15.71
C LEU A 36 11.45 -8.56 -15.59
N PRO A 37 11.27 -9.89 -15.67
CA PRO A 37 9.99 -10.50 -15.31
C PRO A 37 9.65 -10.18 -13.85
N VAL A 38 8.41 -9.75 -13.62
CA VAL A 38 7.86 -9.32 -12.33
C VAL A 38 8.23 -10.26 -11.16
N LEU A 39 8.10 -11.58 -11.36
CA LEU A 39 8.41 -12.55 -10.31
C LEU A 39 9.89 -12.54 -9.93
N TRP A 40 10.79 -12.50 -10.92
CA TRP A 40 12.23 -12.45 -10.67
C TRP A 40 12.65 -11.12 -10.04
N ALA A 41 12.07 -10.02 -10.50
CA ALA A 41 12.33 -8.71 -9.94
C ALA A 41 12.02 -8.66 -8.44
N ARG A 42 10.85 -9.16 -8.02
CA ARG A 42 10.44 -9.21 -6.62
C ARG A 42 11.31 -10.12 -5.76
N TYR A 43 11.82 -11.23 -6.30
CA TYR A 43 12.81 -12.05 -5.60
C TYR A 43 14.14 -11.31 -5.40
N ILE A 44 14.63 -10.62 -6.42
CA ILE A 44 15.90 -9.85 -6.34
C ILE A 44 15.75 -8.70 -5.34
N VAL A 45 14.71 -7.89 -5.46
CA VAL A 45 14.42 -6.78 -4.54
C VAL A 45 14.29 -7.30 -3.11
N GLY A 46 13.60 -8.43 -2.92
CA GLY A 46 13.50 -9.13 -1.65
C GLY A 46 14.84 -9.51 -1.04
N PHE A 47 15.67 -10.18 -1.83
CA PHE A 47 17.00 -10.59 -1.42
C PHE A 47 17.86 -9.38 -1.03
N CYS A 48 17.85 -8.32 -1.83
CA CYS A 48 18.54 -7.07 -1.52
C CYS A 48 18.02 -6.43 -0.23
N ALA A 49 16.70 -6.43 -0.01
CA ALA A 49 16.10 -5.90 1.22
C ALA A 49 16.48 -6.73 2.46
N MET A 50 16.53 -8.06 2.37
CA MET A 50 17.03 -8.94 3.44
C MET A 50 18.49 -8.67 3.75
N PHE A 51 19.33 -8.58 2.71
CA PHE A 51 20.75 -8.28 2.87
C PHE A 51 20.97 -6.91 3.52
N MET A 52 20.23 -5.89 3.08
CA MET A 52 20.28 -4.56 3.67
C MET A 52 19.83 -4.56 5.13
N LEU A 53 18.76 -5.28 5.49
CA LEU A 53 18.32 -5.40 6.87
C LEU A 53 19.39 -6.06 7.77
N VAL A 54 20.03 -7.13 7.28
CA VAL A 54 21.16 -7.78 7.97
C VAL A 54 22.34 -6.82 8.13
N ALA A 55 22.66 -6.04 7.08
CA ALA A 55 23.72 -5.04 7.13
C ALA A 55 23.42 -3.92 8.13
N ILE A 56 22.17 -3.45 8.20
CA ILE A 56 21.72 -2.46 9.20
C ILE A 56 21.90 -3.02 10.62
N ILE A 57 21.37 -4.22 10.89
CA ILE A 57 21.45 -4.85 12.22
C ILE A 57 22.92 -5.07 12.61
N SER A 58 23.73 -5.63 11.71
CA SER A 58 25.15 -5.86 11.92
C SER A 58 25.90 -4.54 12.15
N GLY A 59 25.60 -3.51 11.36
CA GLY A 59 26.18 -2.17 11.48
C GLY A 59 25.90 -1.55 12.85
N VAL A 60 24.66 -1.63 13.34
CA VAL A 60 24.29 -1.14 14.69
C VAL A 60 25.04 -1.89 15.79
N ILE A 61 25.19 -3.22 15.66
CA ILE A 61 25.87 -4.05 16.66
C ILE A 61 27.37 -3.78 16.68
N THR A 62 28.00 -3.61 15.52
CA THR A 62 29.45 -3.42 15.36
C THR A 62 29.88 -1.99 15.70
N HIS A 63 29.11 -0.99 15.27
CA HIS A 63 29.41 0.43 15.48
C HIS A 63 28.80 1.01 16.77
N LYS A 64 29.06 0.38 17.92
CA LYS A 64 28.53 0.85 19.23
C LYS A 64 28.92 2.29 19.60
N LYS A 65 30.01 2.82 19.03
CA LYS A 65 30.48 4.19 19.26
C LYS A 65 29.73 5.25 18.43
N ILE A 66 28.98 4.86 17.41
CA ILE A 66 28.29 5.80 16.51
C ILE A 66 27.29 6.70 17.26
N PHE A 67 26.65 6.17 18.30
CA PHE A 67 25.75 6.93 19.17
C PHE A 67 26.50 7.96 20.03
N LYS A 68 27.73 7.66 20.45
CA LYS A 68 28.57 8.59 21.20
C LYS A 68 29.12 9.67 20.28
N ASP A 69 29.56 9.29 19.09
CA ASP A 69 30.12 10.20 18.10
C ASP A 69 29.06 11.15 17.51
N PHE A 70 27.77 10.73 17.45
CA PHE A 70 26.63 11.58 17.09
C PHE A 70 26.52 12.86 17.94
N PHE A 71 26.77 12.76 19.26
CA PHE A 71 26.72 13.93 20.16
C PHE A 71 28.00 14.76 20.17
N THR A 72 29.02 14.37 19.40
CA THR A 72 30.34 15.03 19.41
C THR A 72 30.68 15.64 18.05
N PHE A 73 29.82 16.52 17.52
CA PHE A 73 30.13 17.25 16.29
C PHE A 73 31.33 18.20 16.50
N ARG A 74 32.42 17.99 15.76
CA ARG A 74 33.63 18.83 15.83
C ARG A 74 33.79 19.67 14.55
N PRO A 75 33.28 20.90 14.52
CA PRO A 75 33.44 21.78 13.36
C PRO A 75 34.92 22.19 13.18
N ALA A 76 35.29 22.53 11.94
CA ALA A 76 36.58 23.11 11.53
C ALA A 76 37.82 22.18 11.51
N LYS A 77 37.67 20.87 11.23
CA LYS A 77 38.81 19.93 11.03
C LYS A 77 38.76 19.12 9.72
N GLY A 78 38.35 19.75 8.62
CA GLY A 78 38.45 19.19 7.26
C GLY A 78 37.89 17.76 7.13
N GLN A 79 38.76 16.78 6.80
CA GLN A 79 38.41 15.36 6.65
C GLN A 79 37.68 14.76 7.87
N ARG A 80 38.03 15.18 9.10
CA ARG A 80 37.36 14.69 10.31
C ARG A 80 35.95 15.23 10.45
N SER A 81 35.69 16.46 9.99
CA SER A 81 34.34 17.03 9.97
C SER A 81 33.44 16.35 8.92
N TRP A 82 34.00 15.84 7.82
CA TRP A 82 33.24 15.04 6.83
C TRP A 82 32.87 13.66 7.37
N LEU A 83 33.78 13.01 8.10
CA LEU A 83 33.50 11.74 8.78
C LEU A 83 32.43 11.91 9.88
N ASP A 84 32.52 12.98 10.67
CA ASP A 84 31.51 13.31 11.68
C ASP A 84 30.14 13.59 11.02
N PHE A 85 30.10 14.29 9.87
CA PHE A 85 28.87 14.50 9.11
C PHE A 85 28.29 13.20 8.55
N HIS A 86 29.12 12.31 8.00
CA HIS A 86 28.69 10.98 7.55
C HIS A 86 28.10 10.16 8.71
N ASN A 87 28.73 10.19 9.89
CA ASN A 87 28.21 9.51 11.08
C ASN A 87 26.88 10.10 11.54
N VAL A 88 26.76 11.43 11.59
CA VAL A 88 25.53 12.11 12.00
C VAL A 88 24.38 11.84 11.02
N SER A 89 24.64 11.97 9.72
CA SER A 89 23.64 11.68 8.68
C SER A 89 23.24 10.21 8.66
N ALA A 90 24.18 9.27 8.83
CA ALA A 90 23.91 7.84 8.92
C ALA A 90 22.99 7.52 10.10
N VAL A 91 23.27 8.05 11.30
CA VAL A 91 22.43 7.83 12.49
C VAL A 91 21.04 8.46 12.32
N LEU A 92 20.96 9.66 11.73
CA LEU A 92 19.68 10.31 11.48
C LEU A 92 18.82 9.54 10.47
N ALA A 93 19.44 8.98 9.44
CA ALA A 93 18.75 8.22 8.41
C ALA A 93 18.46 6.77 8.80
N LEU A 94 19.16 6.22 9.80
CA LEU A 94 19.07 4.82 10.23
C LEU A 94 17.64 4.38 10.58
N PRO A 95 16.83 5.12 11.37
CA PRO A 95 15.47 4.70 11.70
C PRO A 95 14.59 4.59 10.45
N TYR A 96 14.76 5.50 9.49
CA TYR A 96 14.05 5.47 8.23
C TYR A 96 14.47 4.26 7.39
N HIS A 97 15.77 4.02 7.23
CA HIS A 97 16.27 2.87 6.46
C HIS A 97 15.85 1.54 7.09
N ALA A 98 15.89 1.41 8.42
CA ALA A 98 15.44 0.22 9.13
C ALA A 98 13.92 0.01 8.95
N MET A 99 13.13 1.07 9.04
CA MET A 99 11.68 1.02 8.84
C MET A 99 11.32 0.65 7.40
N ILE A 100 11.89 1.32 6.39
CA ILE A 100 11.53 1.10 4.99
C ILE A 100 11.96 -0.28 4.48
N THR A 101 13.10 -0.80 4.93
CA THR A 101 13.57 -2.15 4.60
C THR A 101 12.71 -3.23 5.23
N TYR A 102 12.42 -3.11 6.53
CA TYR A 102 11.58 -4.07 7.23
C TYR A 102 10.15 -4.08 6.66
N THR A 103 9.54 -2.91 6.48
CA THR A 103 8.19 -2.80 5.89
C THR A 103 8.17 -3.29 4.44
N GLY A 104 9.23 -3.06 3.66
CA GLY A 104 9.42 -3.58 2.31
C GLY A 104 9.33 -5.11 2.25
N LEU A 105 10.00 -5.80 3.18
CA LEU A 105 9.92 -7.27 3.29
C LEU A 105 8.52 -7.76 3.65
N VAL A 106 7.82 -7.03 4.53
CA VAL A 106 6.43 -7.36 4.92
C VAL A 106 5.48 -7.28 3.72
N THR A 107 5.72 -6.37 2.77
CA THR A 107 4.89 -6.25 1.56
C THR A 107 4.94 -7.52 0.68
N LEU A 108 6.07 -8.24 0.71
CA LEU A 108 6.33 -9.44 -0.08
C LEU A 108 6.30 -10.73 0.76
N MET A 109 5.90 -10.67 2.04
CA MET A 109 5.99 -11.81 2.94
C MET A 109 5.21 -13.05 2.46
N LEU A 110 4.05 -12.85 1.84
CA LEU A 110 3.21 -13.96 1.34
C LEU A 110 3.87 -14.66 0.14
N MET A 111 4.72 -13.95 -0.60
CA MET A 111 5.52 -14.51 -1.69
C MET A 111 6.68 -15.37 -1.17
N TYR A 112 7.28 -15.02 -0.02
CA TYR A 112 8.39 -15.77 0.57
C TYR A 112 7.94 -16.95 1.43
N LEU A 113 6.77 -16.82 2.08
CA LEU A 113 6.24 -17.82 3.01
C LEU A 113 4.86 -18.36 2.58
N PRO A 114 4.68 -18.83 1.32
CA PRO A 114 3.38 -19.32 0.87
C PRO A 114 2.96 -20.59 1.61
N TRP A 115 3.92 -21.39 2.09
CA TRP A 115 3.64 -22.63 2.81
C TRP A 115 3.03 -22.41 4.20
N GLY A 116 3.34 -21.28 4.86
CA GLY A 116 2.76 -20.96 6.16
C GLY A 116 1.24 -20.84 6.10
N ILE A 117 0.73 -20.27 5.00
CA ILE A 117 -0.70 -20.15 4.73
C ILE A 117 -1.31 -21.55 4.55
N LYS A 118 -0.69 -22.40 3.74
CA LYS A 118 -1.18 -23.76 3.45
C LYS A 118 -1.28 -24.65 4.68
N VAL A 119 -0.34 -24.48 5.63
CA VAL A 119 -0.35 -25.24 6.90
C VAL A 119 -1.41 -24.71 7.86
N ALA A 120 -1.56 -23.39 7.97
CA ALA A 120 -2.53 -22.78 8.88
C ALA A 120 -3.99 -22.86 8.37
N TYR A 121 -4.19 -22.85 7.05
CA TYR A 121 -5.48 -22.86 6.36
C TYR A 121 -5.53 -23.98 5.30
N PRO A 122 -5.58 -25.26 5.71
CA PRO A 122 -5.66 -26.36 4.76
C PRO A 122 -6.96 -26.28 3.94
N ASN A 123 -6.83 -26.16 2.62
CA ASN A 123 -7.93 -26.04 1.65
C ASN A 123 -8.86 -24.81 1.82
N ALA A 124 -8.41 -23.78 2.55
CA ALA A 124 -9.20 -22.57 2.82
C ALA A 124 -8.37 -21.30 2.60
N GLU A 125 -7.55 -21.27 1.54
CA GLU A 125 -6.69 -20.11 1.22
C GLU A 125 -7.54 -18.84 1.03
N ASP A 126 -8.71 -18.93 0.41
CA ASP A 126 -9.63 -17.79 0.22
C ASP A 126 -10.12 -17.18 1.53
N ALA A 127 -10.29 -18.01 2.57
CA ALA A 127 -10.66 -17.55 3.91
C ALA A 127 -9.51 -16.77 4.55
N PHE A 128 -8.26 -17.21 4.36
CA PHE A 128 -7.09 -16.45 4.80
C PHE A 128 -7.04 -15.07 4.14
N TYR A 129 -7.27 -14.98 2.82
CA TYR A 129 -7.25 -13.69 2.14
C TYR A 129 -8.40 -12.78 2.60
N ALA A 130 -9.60 -13.33 2.84
CA ALA A 130 -10.72 -12.58 3.41
C ALA A 130 -10.38 -12.00 4.79
N ASP A 131 -9.76 -12.80 5.66
CA ASP A 131 -9.36 -12.39 7.02
C ASP A 131 -8.18 -11.39 6.99
N ALA A 132 -7.14 -11.71 6.22
CA ALA A 132 -5.87 -10.97 6.20
C ALA A 132 -6.00 -9.59 5.54
N PHE A 133 -6.91 -9.44 4.58
CA PHE A 133 -7.19 -8.18 3.89
C PHE A 133 -8.50 -7.53 4.33
N SER A 134 -9.29 -8.21 5.17
CA SER A 134 -10.59 -7.72 5.66
C SER A 134 -11.54 -7.31 4.51
N GLN A 135 -11.39 -7.96 3.36
CA GLN A 135 -12.19 -7.72 2.17
C GLN A 135 -13.36 -8.70 2.15
N PRO A 136 -14.61 -8.23 2.09
CA PRO A 136 -15.75 -9.11 1.97
C PRO A 136 -15.72 -9.80 0.59
N GLN A 137 -15.86 -11.12 0.57
CA GLN A 137 -15.97 -11.86 -0.69
C GLN A 137 -17.30 -11.52 -1.37
N ASN A 138 -17.30 -11.41 -2.69
CA ASN A 138 -18.54 -11.25 -3.44
C ASN A 138 -19.42 -12.49 -3.22
N PRO A 139 -20.59 -12.37 -2.58
CA PRO A 139 -21.37 -13.53 -2.18
C PRO A 139 -22.27 -14.07 -3.31
N ARG A 140 -22.23 -13.49 -4.52
CA ARG A 140 -23.18 -13.82 -5.59
C ARG A 140 -22.51 -14.12 -6.93
N ASP A 141 -22.74 -15.35 -7.38
CA ASP A 141 -22.54 -15.73 -8.78
C ASP A 141 -23.59 -15.06 -9.67
N ALA A 142 -23.26 -14.90 -10.96
CA ALA A 142 -24.18 -14.35 -11.94
C ALA A 142 -25.45 -15.21 -12.03
N SER A 143 -26.62 -14.58 -11.93
CA SER A 143 -27.90 -15.29 -11.98
C SER A 143 -28.33 -15.64 -13.42
N GLY A 144 -27.67 -15.04 -14.43
CA GLY A 144 -28.01 -15.18 -15.84
C GLY A 144 -29.31 -14.47 -16.23
N ARG A 145 -29.88 -13.66 -15.34
CA ARG A 145 -31.15 -12.96 -15.54
C ARG A 145 -30.89 -11.45 -15.66
N PRO A 146 -31.53 -10.75 -16.60
CA PRO A 146 -31.42 -9.31 -16.70
C PRO A 146 -31.83 -8.63 -15.39
N GLY A 147 -30.95 -7.81 -14.85
CA GLY A 147 -31.17 -7.02 -13.64
C GLY A 147 -31.50 -5.58 -13.94
N THR A 148 -32.24 -4.93 -13.03
CA THR A 148 -32.34 -3.47 -13.00
C THR A 148 -31.31 -2.95 -12.01
N ARG A 149 -30.61 -1.87 -12.38
CA ARG A 149 -29.65 -1.19 -11.50
C ARG A 149 -30.16 0.17 -11.07
N LEU A 150 -29.92 0.51 -9.81
CA LEU A 150 -30.07 1.88 -9.32
C LEU A 150 -29.00 2.78 -9.92
N PRO A 151 -29.28 4.10 -10.03
CA PRO A 151 -28.24 5.07 -10.38
C PRO A 151 -27.07 4.97 -9.40
N ILE A 152 -25.83 4.93 -9.92
CA ILE A 152 -24.61 4.79 -9.11
C ILE A 152 -24.54 5.88 -8.03
N ALA A 153 -24.98 7.10 -8.32
CA ALA A 153 -25.07 8.19 -7.35
C ALA A 153 -25.84 7.81 -6.08
N ARG A 154 -26.97 7.09 -6.22
CA ARG A 154 -27.78 6.63 -5.07
C ARG A 154 -27.04 5.57 -4.25
N LEU A 155 -26.32 4.68 -4.90
CA LEU A 155 -25.51 3.65 -4.23
C LEU A 155 -24.33 4.30 -3.47
N LEU A 156 -23.72 5.33 -4.04
CA LEU A 156 -22.69 6.12 -3.35
C LEU A 156 -23.27 6.87 -2.15
N ASP A 157 -24.51 7.37 -2.23
CA ASP A 157 -25.17 8.02 -1.09
C ASP A 157 -25.45 7.05 0.06
N VAL A 158 -25.80 5.78 -0.24
CA VAL A 158 -25.92 4.72 0.78
C VAL A 158 -24.57 4.50 1.48
N ALA A 159 -23.47 4.42 0.73
CA ALA A 159 -22.14 4.27 1.32
C ALA A 159 -21.73 5.48 2.18
N ARG A 160 -22.07 6.71 1.75
CA ARG A 160 -21.85 7.93 2.55
C ARG A 160 -22.70 7.96 3.81
N ALA A 161 -23.92 7.42 3.77
CA ALA A 161 -24.75 7.33 4.96
C ALA A 161 -24.16 6.36 6.00
N GLU A 162 -23.60 5.23 5.58
CA GLU A 162 -22.96 4.26 6.49
C GLU A 162 -21.66 4.80 7.09
N TRP A 163 -20.80 5.43 6.28
CA TRP A 163 -19.47 5.90 6.73
C TRP A 163 -19.44 7.33 7.27
N GLY A 164 -20.54 8.08 7.13
CA GLY A 164 -20.61 9.51 7.39
C GLY A 164 -20.43 10.35 6.12
N ALA A 165 -21.20 11.45 6.02
CA ALA A 165 -21.34 12.25 4.80
C ALA A 165 -20.02 12.80 4.23
N GLN A 166 -19.00 12.96 5.06
CA GLN A 166 -17.68 13.49 4.71
C GLN A 166 -16.63 12.40 4.45
N ALA A 167 -17.01 11.12 4.52
CA ALA A 167 -16.10 10.02 4.21
C ALA A 167 -15.69 10.10 2.72
N PRO A 168 -14.38 10.17 2.42
CA PRO A 168 -13.94 10.09 1.04
C PRO A 168 -14.28 8.72 0.47
N ILE A 169 -14.48 8.63 -0.84
CA ILE A 169 -14.68 7.38 -1.57
C ILE A 169 -13.51 7.27 -2.56
N ALA A 170 -12.76 6.17 -2.50
CA ALA A 170 -11.62 5.96 -3.39
C ALA A 170 -12.07 5.54 -4.79
N GLY A 171 -13.11 4.71 -4.86
CA GLY A 171 -13.63 4.16 -6.10
C GLY A 171 -14.65 3.07 -5.86
N PHE A 172 -15.14 2.50 -6.95
CA PHE A 172 -16.06 1.37 -6.92
C PHE A 172 -15.75 0.38 -8.04
N SER A 173 -16.08 -0.89 -7.80
CA SER A 173 -16.02 -1.97 -8.78
C SER A 173 -17.42 -2.55 -8.95
N LEU A 174 -17.84 -2.81 -10.19
CA LEU A 174 -19.13 -3.43 -10.49
C LEU A 174 -18.90 -4.87 -10.96
N TYR A 175 -19.48 -5.82 -10.23
CA TYR A 175 -19.50 -7.24 -10.59
C TYR A 175 -20.85 -7.59 -11.22
N ASN A 176 -20.83 -8.51 -12.19
CA ASN A 176 -22.01 -8.98 -12.94
C ASN A 176 -22.85 -7.82 -13.51
N PRO A 177 -22.27 -6.97 -14.39
CA PRO A 177 -23.01 -5.84 -14.96
C PRO A 177 -24.27 -6.34 -15.69
N ASP A 178 -25.37 -5.62 -15.50
CA ASP A 178 -26.69 -5.89 -16.12
C ASP A 178 -27.38 -7.21 -15.70
N ASP A 179 -26.85 -7.91 -14.69
CA ASP A 179 -27.46 -9.10 -14.10
C ASP A 179 -28.30 -8.76 -12.84
N ALA A 180 -29.30 -9.57 -12.51
CA ALA A 180 -30.10 -9.42 -11.29
C ALA A 180 -29.27 -9.65 -10.01
N ALA A 181 -28.13 -10.35 -10.12
CA ALA A 181 -27.13 -10.51 -9.09
C ALA A 181 -25.97 -9.51 -9.21
N ALA A 182 -26.21 -8.34 -9.81
CA ALA A 182 -25.23 -7.25 -9.87
C ALA A 182 -24.88 -6.75 -8.46
N VAL A 183 -23.58 -6.68 -8.17
CA VAL A 183 -23.04 -6.22 -6.88
C VAL A 183 -22.04 -5.11 -7.14
N ILE A 184 -22.19 -3.98 -6.45
CA ILE A 184 -21.22 -2.89 -6.46
C ILE A 184 -20.39 -2.96 -5.17
N GLU A 185 -19.08 -3.01 -5.32
CA GLU A 185 -18.11 -2.88 -4.24
C GLU A 185 -17.65 -1.44 -4.19
N ILE A 186 -17.94 -0.75 -3.08
CA ILE A 186 -17.49 0.62 -2.85
C ILE A 186 -16.34 0.56 -1.86
N ARG A 187 -15.24 1.26 -2.18
CA ARG A 187 -14.06 1.37 -1.32
C ARG A 187 -14.02 2.74 -0.66
N GLN A 188 -13.90 2.76 0.66
CA GLN A 188 -13.72 4.01 1.38
C GLN A 188 -12.38 4.62 0.97
N GLY A 189 -12.36 5.93 0.81
CA GLY A 189 -11.14 6.70 0.59
C GLY A 189 -10.19 6.54 1.76
N GLU A 190 -8.93 6.33 1.44
CA GLU A 190 -7.82 6.45 2.37
C GLU A 190 -7.71 7.93 2.75
N GLY A 191 -8.31 8.32 3.88
CA GLY A 191 -8.04 9.62 4.48
C GLY A 191 -6.60 9.71 4.98
N ARG A 192 -6.37 10.39 6.11
CA ARG A 192 -5.05 10.41 6.76
C ARG A 192 -4.78 9.18 7.64
N ARG A 193 -5.30 8.01 7.24
CA ARG A 193 -5.18 6.77 8.03
C ARG A 193 -3.80 6.16 7.82
N LEU A 194 -3.24 5.53 8.85
CA LEU A 194 -1.94 4.87 8.72
C LEU A 194 -2.06 3.47 8.09
N ALA A 195 -3.18 2.78 8.32
CA ALA A 195 -3.48 1.49 7.70
C ALA A 195 -3.84 1.68 6.22
N TYR A 196 -3.40 0.75 5.37
CA TYR A 196 -3.62 0.80 3.93
C TYR A 196 -4.92 0.12 3.48
N ASP A 197 -5.41 -0.91 4.18
CA ASP A 197 -6.61 -1.64 3.74
C ASP A 197 -7.87 -0.83 4.11
N PRO A 198 -8.53 -0.16 3.15
CA PRO A 198 -9.67 0.66 3.47
C PRO A 198 -10.91 -0.22 3.69
N PRO A 199 -11.85 0.22 4.53
CA PRO A 199 -13.15 -0.42 4.62
C PRO A 199 -13.84 -0.51 3.26
N VAL A 200 -14.49 -1.65 3.03
CA VAL A 200 -15.18 -1.98 1.79
C VAL A 200 -16.63 -2.29 2.12
N LEU A 201 -17.52 -1.84 1.26
CA LEU A 201 -18.96 -2.06 1.38
C LEU A 201 -19.49 -2.66 0.09
N LEU A 202 -20.08 -3.85 0.19
CA LEU A 202 -20.76 -4.47 -0.93
C LEU A 202 -22.23 -4.06 -0.87
N LEU A 203 -22.75 -3.52 -1.98
CA LEU A 203 -24.15 -3.20 -2.17
C LEU A 203 -24.72 -4.04 -3.30
N ASP A 204 -25.97 -4.44 -3.12
CA ASP A 204 -26.82 -4.92 -4.21
C ASP A 204 -27.11 -3.74 -5.16
N ALA A 205 -26.75 -3.89 -6.43
CA ALA A 205 -26.87 -2.79 -7.38
C ALA A 205 -28.34 -2.48 -7.74
N GLY A 206 -29.28 -3.40 -7.51
CA GLY A 206 -30.69 -3.23 -7.87
C GLY A 206 -31.55 -2.59 -6.79
N ASN A 207 -31.26 -2.85 -5.51
CA ASN A 207 -32.05 -2.32 -4.40
C ASN A 207 -31.24 -1.49 -3.38
N GLY A 208 -29.91 -1.47 -3.48
CA GLY A 208 -29.04 -0.72 -2.56
C GLY A 208 -28.91 -1.33 -1.16
N GLN A 209 -29.34 -2.58 -0.95
CA GLN A 209 -29.11 -3.29 0.31
C GLN A 209 -27.63 -3.61 0.48
N ILE A 210 -27.19 -3.74 1.74
CA ILE A 210 -25.80 -4.02 2.12
C ILE A 210 -25.67 -5.52 2.45
N PRO A 211 -25.36 -6.40 1.47
CA PRO A 211 -25.15 -7.82 1.74
C PRO A 211 -23.95 -8.09 2.65
N ALA A 212 -22.88 -7.30 2.54
CA ALA A 212 -21.67 -7.50 3.32
C ALA A 212 -20.86 -6.20 3.48
N ARG A 213 -20.10 -6.15 4.56
CA ARG A 213 -19.17 -5.05 4.90
C ARG A 213 -17.86 -5.64 5.40
N SER A 214 -16.77 -4.89 5.21
CA SER A 214 -15.49 -5.20 5.82
C SER A 214 -15.64 -5.32 7.34
N GLY A 215 -15.17 -6.44 7.89
CA GLY A 215 -15.14 -6.66 9.33
C GLY A 215 -14.07 -5.83 10.04
N ILE A 216 -14.00 -5.96 11.37
CA ILE A 216 -12.88 -5.39 12.14
C ILE A 216 -11.64 -6.25 11.88
N PRO A 217 -10.53 -5.69 11.37
CA PRO A 217 -9.33 -6.46 11.11
C PRO A 217 -8.76 -7.04 12.42
N GLY A 218 -8.32 -8.29 12.37
CA GLY A 218 -7.57 -8.90 13.47
C GLY A 218 -6.23 -8.18 13.70
N ALA A 219 -5.62 -8.37 14.87
CA ALA A 219 -4.38 -7.67 15.25
C ALA A 219 -3.23 -7.86 14.24
N ALA A 220 -3.10 -9.06 13.67
CA ALA A 220 -2.10 -9.37 12.64
C ALA A 220 -2.38 -8.61 11.33
N ALA A 221 -3.64 -8.63 10.85
CA ALA A 221 -4.06 -7.89 9.66
C ALA A 221 -3.85 -6.38 9.82
N GLN A 222 -4.23 -5.83 10.97
CA GLN A 222 -4.02 -4.42 11.30
C GLN A 222 -2.53 -4.03 11.31
N THR A 223 -1.68 -4.89 11.89
CA THR A 223 -0.22 -4.67 11.92
C THR A 223 0.35 -4.66 10.51
N ARG A 224 0.01 -5.65 9.67
CA ARG A 224 0.42 -5.69 8.26
C ARG A 224 -0.03 -4.44 7.51
N SER A 225 -1.30 -4.06 7.67
CA SER A 225 -1.90 -2.90 7.03
C SER A 225 -1.18 -1.59 7.40
N THR A 226 -0.81 -1.45 8.67
CA THR A 226 -0.06 -0.31 9.20
C THR A 226 1.37 -0.27 8.66
N LEU A 227 2.07 -1.42 8.64
CA LEU A 227 3.42 -1.52 8.07
C LEU A 227 3.41 -1.22 6.56
N TYR A 228 2.36 -1.64 5.85
CA TYR A 228 2.22 -1.34 4.43
C TYR A 228 1.95 0.15 4.18
N GLY A 229 1.08 0.78 4.97
CA GLY A 229 0.87 2.22 4.87
C GLY A 229 2.07 3.07 5.30
N LEU A 230 2.88 2.58 6.25
CA LEU A 230 4.20 3.17 6.58
C LEU A 230 5.16 3.13 5.39
N HIS A 231 5.19 2.02 4.66
CA HIS A 231 6.05 1.86 3.49
C HIS A 231 5.66 2.81 2.35
N LEU A 232 4.36 2.90 2.05
CA LEU A 232 3.84 3.78 1.01
C LEU A 232 3.84 5.26 1.41
N ALA A 233 3.95 5.55 2.72
CA ALA A 233 3.85 6.88 3.29
C ALA A 233 2.61 7.67 2.82
N HIS A 234 1.49 6.97 2.54
CA HIS A 234 0.31 7.58 1.93
C HIS A 234 -0.33 8.64 2.83
N PHE A 235 -0.29 8.42 4.15
CA PHE A 235 -0.76 9.31 5.20
C PHE A 235 0.07 10.61 5.33
N ALA A 236 1.27 10.63 4.74
CA ALA A 236 2.18 11.76 4.86
C ALA A 236 1.62 12.97 4.11
N GLY A 237 1.33 14.04 4.84
CA GLY A 237 1.11 15.36 4.25
C GLY A 237 2.40 15.91 3.62
N SER A 238 2.30 17.01 2.87
CA SER A 238 3.41 17.56 2.09
C SER A 238 4.70 17.74 2.89
N GLY A 239 4.63 18.24 4.13
CA GLY A 239 5.80 18.39 5.00
C GLY A 239 6.47 17.07 5.40
N LEU A 240 5.69 16.03 5.69
CA LEU A 240 6.24 14.71 6.03
C LEU A 240 6.80 14.01 4.78
N ARG A 241 6.20 14.23 3.60
CA ARG A 241 6.74 13.77 2.31
C ARG A 241 8.10 14.40 2.01
N TRP A 242 8.27 15.68 2.31
CA TRP A 242 9.58 16.35 2.19
C TRP A 242 10.60 15.74 3.14
N LEU A 243 10.24 15.45 4.40
CA LEU A 243 11.14 14.74 5.32
C LEU A 243 11.49 13.33 4.83
N PHE A 244 10.51 12.57 4.33
CA PHE A 244 10.73 11.25 3.73
C PHE A 244 11.64 11.32 2.49
N CYS A 245 11.52 12.36 1.66
CA CYS A 245 12.37 12.57 0.48
C CYS A 245 13.75 13.16 0.82
N SER A 246 13.86 13.99 1.85
CA SER A 246 15.10 14.70 2.19
C SER A 246 16.09 13.82 2.97
N VAL A 247 15.60 12.82 3.71
CA VAL A 247 16.45 11.88 4.47
C VAL A 247 17.33 11.01 3.55
N PRO A 248 16.87 10.49 2.39
CA PRO A 248 17.77 9.81 1.45
C PRO A 248 18.60 10.78 0.58
N ALA A 249 18.21 12.05 0.43
CA ALA A 249 18.87 12.98 -0.49
C ALA A 249 20.13 13.68 0.07
N CYS A 250 20.42 13.60 1.36
CA CYS A 250 21.56 14.30 1.97
C CYS A 250 22.89 13.51 1.99
N SER A 251 23.01 12.40 1.26
CA SER A 251 24.26 11.62 1.17
C SER A 251 25.00 11.73 -0.17
N ALA A 252 24.55 12.58 -1.11
CA ALA A 252 25.28 12.82 -2.35
C ALA A 252 25.05 14.22 -2.91
N ALA A 253 25.75 15.20 -2.34
CA ALA A 253 26.33 16.36 -3.04
C ALA A 253 27.34 17.04 -2.11
#